data_AF-A0A3N5RZS8-F1
#
_entry.id   AF-A0A3N5RZS8-F1
#
_cell.length_a   1.000
_cell.length_b   1.000
_cell.length_c   1.000
_cell.angle_alpha   90.00
_cell.angle_beta   90.00
_cell.angle_gamma   90.00
#
_symmetry.space_group_name_H-M   'P 1'
#
loop_
_entity.id
_entity.type
_entity.pdbx_description
1 polymer ?
#
loop_
_entity_poly.entity_id
_entity_poly.type
_entity_poly.pdbx_seq_one_letter_code
_entity_poly.pdbx_strand_id
1 'polypeptide(L)'
;MSRNRIILVTAGIMLSLFLASMESTVVATAMPTIVGQLGGLEHYSWVFSAYMLASTTTVPLYGKLSDIYGRRKLYVFAMALFLAGSMLSGLAQNMNQLIAARALQGLGAGGIMPLAFILIGEMFSLEQRARMQGLFSGVWGVSSIVGPLLGGFLVDQLSWRWIFYVNVIPG
;
A
#
# COMPACT_ATOMS: atom_id res chain seq x y z
N MET A 1 -13.97 13.71 -19.73
CA MET A 1 -14.31 13.89 -18.29
C MET A 1 -14.27 15.37 -17.95
N SER A 2 -15.10 15.87 -17.02
CA SER A 2 -14.94 17.25 -16.55
C SER A 2 -13.59 17.41 -15.84
N ARG A 3 -12.97 18.59 -15.96
CA ARG A 3 -11.65 18.88 -15.37
C ARG A 3 -11.59 18.54 -13.88
N ASN A 4 -12.65 18.85 -13.13
CA ASN A 4 -12.76 18.55 -11.70
C ASN A 4 -12.75 17.05 -11.43
N ARG A 5 -13.36 16.23 -12.29
CA ARG A 5 -13.37 14.77 -12.11
C ARG A 5 -11.99 14.16 -12.29
N ILE A 6 -11.21 14.64 -13.26
CA ILE A 6 -9.83 14.18 -13.49
C ILE A 6 -8.95 14.52 -12.28
N ILE A 7 -9.10 15.73 -11.74
CA ILE A 7 -8.35 16.17 -10.54
C ILE A 7 -8.68 15.27 -9.35
N LEU A 8 -9.96 15.01 -9.08
CA LEU A 8 -10.38 14.16 -7.96
C LEU A 8 -9.88 12.72 -8.10
N VAL A 9 -9.98 12.12 -9.30
CA VAL A 9 -9.47 10.76 -9.54
C VAL A 9 -7.96 10.72 -9.38
N THR A 10 -7.24 11.71 -9.91
CA THR A 10 -5.78 11.77 -9.79
C THR A 10 -5.35 11.94 -8.34
N ALA A 11 -6.02 12.81 -7.57
CA ALA A 11 -5.75 12.99 -6.14
C ALA A 11 -5.98 11.70 -5.34
N GLY A 12 -7.08 10.99 -5.61
CA GLY A 12 -7.35 9.69 -5.01
C GLY A 12 -6.26 8.67 -5.32
N ILE A 13 -5.78 8.63 -6.58
CA ILE A 13 -4.68 7.76 -6.97
C ILE A 13 -3.38 8.13 -6.25
N MET A 14 -3.08 9.43 -6.12
CA MET A 14 -1.85 9.89 -5.46
C MET A 14 -1.86 9.53 -3.98
N LEU A 15 -2.99 9.72 -3.30
CA LEU A 15 -3.18 9.37 -1.90
C LEU A 15 -3.02 7.86 -1.68
N SER A 16 -3.63 7.06 -2.54
CA SER A 16 -3.47 5.62 -2.57
C SER A 16 -2.00 5.18 -2.68
N LEU A 17 -1.26 5.80 -3.61
CA LEU A 17 0.14 5.47 -3.84
C LEU A 17 0.98 5.85 -2.64
N PHE A 18 0.69 7.00 -2.02
CA PHE A 18 1.31 7.44 -0.79
C PHE A 18 1.10 6.44 0.35
N LEU A 19 -0.14 5.99 0.57
CA LEU A 19 -0.45 4.99 1.60
C LEU A 19 0.30 3.67 1.35
N ALA A 20 0.29 3.18 0.11
CA ALA A 20 0.97 1.95 -0.26
C ALA A 20 2.50 2.04 -0.13
N SER A 21 3.12 3.16 -0.54
CA SER A 21 4.57 3.32 -0.45
C SER A 21 5.03 3.56 0.99
N MET A 22 4.27 4.35 1.76
CA MET A 22 4.52 4.62 3.17
C MET A 22 4.46 3.33 4.02
N GLU A 23 3.52 2.43 3.75
CA GLU A 23 3.35 1.20 4.54
C GLU A 23 4.64 0.38 4.65
N SER A 24 5.37 0.20 3.55
CA SER A 24 6.63 -0.55 3.55
C SER A 24 7.69 0.03 4.49
N THR A 25 7.74 1.35 4.64
CA THR A 25 8.73 2.04 5.47
C THR A 25 8.29 2.13 6.93
N VAL A 26 6.99 2.32 7.19
CA VAL A 26 6.43 2.37 8.55
C VAL A 26 6.52 1.00 9.23
N VAL A 27 6.23 -0.10 8.52
CA VAL A 27 6.30 -1.45 9.11
C VAL A 27 7.72 -1.74 9.60
N ALA A 28 8.75 -1.34 8.84
CA ALA A 28 10.14 -1.54 9.21
C ALA A 28 10.52 -0.92 10.56
N THR A 29 9.97 0.25 10.91
CA THR A 29 10.28 0.90 12.19
C THR A 29 9.59 0.23 13.38
N ALA A 30 8.46 -0.43 13.16
CA ALA A 30 7.69 -1.08 14.21
C ALA A 30 8.10 -2.54 14.48
N MET A 31 8.81 -3.17 13.54
CA MET A 31 9.16 -4.58 13.62
C MET A 31 9.91 -5.02 14.89
N PRO A 32 10.88 -4.25 15.42
CA PRO A 32 11.53 -4.59 16.69
C PRO A 32 10.52 -4.72 17.84
N THR A 33 9.56 -3.79 17.92
CA THR A 33 8.49 -3.81 18.92
C THR A 33 7.51 -4.96 18.68
N ILE A 34 7.16 -5.23 17.42
CA ILE A 34 6.27 -6.35 17.06
C ILE A 34 6.85 -7.68 17.52
N VAL A 35 8.11 -7.97 17.19
CA VAL A 35 8.76 -9.21 17.61
C VAL A 35 8.99 -9.25 19.12
N GLY A 36 9.28 -8.11 19.76
CA GLY A 36 9.36 -8.01 21.22
C GLY A 36 8.03 -8.36 21.93
N GLN A 37 6.89 -8.05 21.32
CA GLN A 37 5.56 -8.30 21.91
C GLN A 37 4.93 -9.64 21.48
N LEU A 38 5.11 -10.05 20.22
CA LEU A 38 4.50 -11.27 19.66
C LEU A 38 5.44 -12.48 19.68
N GLY A 39 6.73 -12.27 19.96
CA GLY A 39 7.77 -13.28 19.81
C GLY A 39 8.06 -13.61 18.34
N GLY A 40 8.63 -14.79 18.10
CA GLY A 40 8.83 -15.34 16.75
C GLY A 40 9.84 -14.58 15.90
N LEU A 41 11.06 -14.36 16.41
CA LEU A 41 12.13 -13.68 15.66
C LEU A 41 12.47 -14.39 14.35
N GLU A 42 12.36 -15.71 14.31
CA GLU A 42 12.48 -16.55 13.12
C GLU A 42 11.47 -16.20 12.01
N HIS A 43 10.35 -15.56 12.39
CA HIS A 43 9.30 -15.10 11.49
C HIS A 43 9.45 -13.64 11.07
N TYR A 44 10.48 -12.92 11.55
CA TYR A 44 10.71 -11.51 11.24
C TYR A 44 10.74 -11.23 9.73
N SER A 45 11.54 -12.00 8.99
CA SER A 45 11.70 -11.82 7.53
C SER A 45 10.41 -12.13 6.78
N TRP A 46 9.63 -13.11 7.24
CA TRP A 46 8.39 -13.54 6.62
C TRP A 46 7.32 -12.45 6.57
N VAL A 47 7.30 -11.51 7.53
CA VAL A 47 6.37 -10.36 7.52
C VAL A 47 6.55 -9.49 6.26
N PHE A 48 7.79 -9.34 5.79
CA PHE A 48 8.10 -8.62 4.56
C PHE A 48 8.02 -9.52 3.34
N SER A 49 8.58 -10.73 3.41
CA SER A 49 8.65 -11.65 2.28
C SER A 49 7.26 -12.09 1.81
N ALA A 50 6.32 -12.37 2.73
CA ALA A 50 4.96 -12.77 2.34
C ALA A 50 4.22 -11.64 1.61
N TYR A 51 4.36 -10.40 2.09
CA TYR A 51 3.81 -9.23 1.41
C TYR A 51 4.43 -9.04 0.02
N MET A 52 5.77 -9.06 -0.08
CA MET A 52 6.47 -8.86 -1.35
C MET A 52 6.16 -9.98 -2.35
N LEU A 53 6.11 -11.23 -1.90
CA LEU A 53 5.78 -12.38 -2.74
C LEU A 53 4.35 -12.23 -3.30
N ALA A 54 3.38 -11.92 -2.44
CA ALA A 54 2.00 -11.71 -2.85
C ALA A 54 1.84 -10.50 -3.78
N SER A 55 2.52 -9.38 -3.50
CA SER A 55 2.43 -8.17 -4.32
C SER A 55 3.05 -8.38 -5.69
N THR A 56 4.25 -8.94 -5.76
CA THR A 56 4.97 -9.16 -7.03
C THR A 56 4.28 -10.20 -7.91
N THR A 57 3.80 -11.30 -7.32
CA THR A 57 3.12 -12.38 -8.08
C THR A 57 1.78 -11.93 -8.66
N THR A 58 1.09 -10.98 -8.01
CA THR A 58 -0.22 -10.50 -8.46
C THR A 58 -0.18 -9.39 -9.51
N VAL A 59 0.95 -8.68 -9.67
CA VAL A 59 1.11 -7.63 -10.71
C VAL A 59 0.64 -8.10 -12.10
N PRO A 60 1.13 -9.21 -12.68
CA PRO A 60 0.71 -9.65 -14.01
C PRO A 60 -0.77 -10.07 -14.05
N LEU A 61 -1.30 -10.60 -12.95
CA LEU A 61 -2.71 -10.97 -12.85
C LEU A 61 -3.60 -9.72 -12.95
N TYR A 62 -3.26 -8.66 -12.22
CA TYR A 62 -3.98 -7.39 -12.30
C TYR A 62 -3.92 -6.78 -13.70
N GLY A 63 -2.78 -6.88 -14.40
CA GLY A 63 -2.68 -6.45 -15.80
C GLY A 63 -3.74 -7.11 -16.68
N LYS A 64 -3.75 -8.45 -16.73
CA LYS A 64 -4.70 -9.22 -17.55
C LYS A 64 -6.15 -9.03 -17.09
N LEU A 65 -6.40 -9.06 -15.78
CA LEU A 65 -7.75 -8.89 -15.23
C LEU A 65 -8.30 -7.48 -15.48
N SER A 66 -7.44 -6.46 -15.57
CA SER A 66 -7.87 -5.08 -15.80
C SER A 66 -8.45 -4.87 -17.20
N ASP A 67 -7.95 -5.61 -18.19
CA ASP A 67 -8.46 -5.56 -19.55
C ASP A 67 -9.81 -6.28 -19.69
N ILE A 68 -10.10 -7.26 -18.81
CA ILE A 68 -11.36 -8.03 -18.81
C ILE A 68 -12.44 -7.33 -17.97
N TYR A 69 -12.14 -6.96 -16.73
CA TYR A 69 -13.11 -6.47 -15.75
C TYR A 69 -13.17 -4.94 -15.64
N GLY A 70 -12.22 -4.25 -16.28
CA GLY A 70 -12.08 -2.81 -16.26
C GLY A 70 -11.17 -2.31 -15.13
N ARG A 71 -10.24 -1.43 -15.52
CA ARG A 71 -9.16 -0.86 -14.69
C ARG A 71 -9.66 -0.22 -13.40
N ARG A 72 -10.72 0.59 -13.48
CA ARG A 72 -11.26 1.31 -12.31
C ARG A 72 -11.85 0.39 -11.25
N LYS A 73 -12.66 -0.61 -11.65
CA LYS A 73 -13.29 -1.54 -10.70
C LYS A 73 -12.22 -2.37 -9.99
N LEU A 74 -11.26 -2.84 -10.76
CA LEU A 74 -10.18 -3.66 -10.24
C LEU A 74 -9.23 -2.87 -9.31
N TYR A 75 -9.04 -1.58 -9.58
CA TYR A 75 -8.26 -0.70 -8.71
C TYR A 75 -8.93 -0.50 -7.35
N VAL A 76 -10.25 -0.28 -7.32
CA VAL A 76 -11.02 -0.19 -6.08
C VAL A 76 -10.99 -1.51 -5.31
N PHE A 77 -11.07 -2.65 -6.01
CA PHE A 77 -10.92 -3.96 -5.39
C PHE A 77 -9.53 -4.17 -4.76
N ALA A 78 -8.46 -3.83 -5.49
CA ALA A 78 -7.09 -3.90 -4.99
C ALA A 78 -6.90 -3.03 -3.73
N MET A 79 -7.45 -1.82 -3.74
CA MET A 79 -7.46 -0.94 -2.57
C MET A 79 -8.21 -1.56 -1.39
N ALA A 80 -9.42 -2.09 -1.61
CA ALA A 80 -10.19 -2.72 -0.55
C ALA A 80 -9.45 -3.91 0.07
N LEU A 81 -8.76 -4.72 -0.75
CA LEU A 81 -7.96 -5.84 -0.30
C LEU A 81 -6.73 -5.40 0.52
N PHE A 82 -6.07 -4.33 0.07
CA PHE A 82 -4.97 -3.70 0.80
C PHE A 82 -5.43 -3.19 2.18
N LEU A 83 -6.55 -2.48 2.24
CA LEU A 83 -7.10 -1.97 3.50
C LEU A 83 -7.55 -3.09 4.43
N ALA A 84 -8.18 -4.14 3.90
CA ALA A 84 -8.55 -5.32 4.67
C ALA A 84 -7.33 -6.03 5.28
N GLY A 85 -6.28 -6.25 4.48
CA GLY A 85 -5.02 -6.80 4.98
C GLY A 85 -4.35 -5.90 6.03
N SER A 86 -4.43 -4.57 5.86
CA SER A 86 -3.95 -3.61 6.86
C SER A 86 -4.72 -3.76 8.18
N MET A 87 -6.05 -3.75 8.14
CA MET A 87 -6.88 -3.93 9.35
C MET A 87 -6.57 -5.23 10.07
N LEU A 88 -6.47 -6.34 9.34
CA LEU A 88 -6.12 -7.64 9.91
C LEU A 88 -4.70 -7.65 10.52
N SER A 89 -3.76 -6.92 9.94
CA SER A 89 -2.40 -6.79 10.48
C SER A 89 -2.40 -6.05 11.83
N GLY A 90 -3.22 -5.00 11.98
CA GLY A 90 -3.41 -4.31 13.26
C GLY A 90 -4.11 -5.15 14.33
N LEU A 91 -4.92 -6.15 13.91
CA LEU A 91 -5.60 -7.08 14.82
C LEU A 91 -4.77 -8.33 15.16
N ALA A 92 -3.60 -8.51 14.55
CA ALA A 92 -2.79 -9.71 14.73
C ALA A 92 -2.37 -9.93 16.20
N GLN A 93 -2.53 -11.16 16.66
CA GLN A 93 -2.19 -11.61 18.02
C GLN A 93 -0.92 -12.47 18.07
N ASN A 94 -0.39 -12.87 16.91
CA ASN A 94 0.87 -13.62 16.79
C ASN A 94 1.48 -13.40 15.39
N MET A 95 2.74 -13.81 15.23
CA MET A 95 3.49 -13.62 13.98
C MET A 95 2.85 -14.30 12.78
N ASN A 96 2.26 -15.49 12.94
CA ASN A 96 1.62 -16.20 11.83
C ASN A 96 0.37 -15.48 11.31
N GLN A 97 -0.47 -14.96 12.21
CA GLN A 97 -1.60 -14.12 11.83
C GLN A 97 -1.14 -12.85 11.11
N LEU A 98 -0.08 -12.21 11.61
CA LEU A 98 0.50 -11.03 10.96
C LEU A 98 0.98 -11.38 9.54
N ILE A 99 1.74 -12.46 9.36
CA ILE A 99 2.23 -12.91 8.06
C ILE A 99 1.06 -13.18 7.09
N ALA A 100 0.01 -13.85 7.54
CA ALA A 100 -1.17 -14.11 6.72
C ALA A 100 -1.88 -12.81 6.31
N ALA A 101 -2.06 -11.88 7.23
CA ALA A 101 -2.62 -10.56 6.96
C ALA A 101 -1.75 -9.74 5.99
N ARG A 102 -0.43 -9.84 6.11
CA ARG A 102 0.56 -9.23 5.20
C ARG A 102 0.51 -9.82 3.80
N ALA A 103 0.34 -11.13 3.68
CA ALA A 103 0.13 -11.77 2.38
C ALA A 103 -1.16 -11.23 1.73
N LEU A 104 -2.27 -11.16 2.46
CA LEU A 104 -3.53 -10.59 1.97
C LEU A 104 -3.35 -9.12 1.55
N GLN A 105 -2.67 -8.32 2.37
CA GLN A 105 -2.37 -6.92 2.05
C GLN A 105 -1.53 -6.80 0.79
N GLY A 106 -0.52 -7.68 0.62
CA GLY A 106 0.33 -7.76 -0.56
C GLY A 106 -0.46 -8.05 -1.83
N LEU A 107 -1.47 -8.93 -1.77
CA LEU A 107 -2.38 -9.18 -2.89
C LEU A 107 -3.12 -7.90 -3.33
N GLY A 108 -3.43 -6.99 -2.41
CA GLY A 108 -3.97 -5.67 -2.76
C GLY A 108 -2.90 -4.74 -3.34
N ALA A 109 -1.76 -4.65 -2.67
CA ALA A 109 -0.65 -3.77 -3.06
C ALA A 109 -0.15 -4.03 -4.48
N GLY A 110 -0.10 -5.29 -4.92
CA GLY A 110 0.29 -5.68 -6.28
C GLY A 110 -0.59 -5.09 -7.38
N GLY A 111 -1.82 -4.70 -7.08
CA GLY A 111 -2.73 -4.05 -8.02
C GLY A 111 -2.66 -2.52 -8.02
N ILE A 112 -2.31 -1.91 -6.88
CA ILE A 112 -2.40 -0.45 -6.69
C ILE A 112 -1.48 0.28 -7.69
N MET A 113 -0.19 -0.04 -7.73
CA MET A 113 0.77 0.62 -8.62
C MET A 113 0.49 0.42 -10.13
N PRO A 114 0.38 -0.82 -10.65
CA PRO A 114 0.20 -1.01 -12.09
C PRO A 114 -1.12 -0.40 -12.59
N LEU A 115 -2.21 -0.57 -11.83
CA LEU A 115 -3.51 0.01 -12.21
C LEU A 115 -3.50 1.53 -12.11
N ALA A 116 -2.80 2.13 -11.13
CA ALA A 116 -2.59 3.57 -11.07
C ALA A 116 -1.89 4.10 -12.32
N PHE A 117 -0.80 3.45 -12.75
CA PHE A 117 -0.07 3.84 -13.97
C PHE A 117 -0.92 3.71 -15.21
N ILE A 118 -1.71 2.65 -15.30
CA ILE A 118 -2.64 2.43 -16.41
C ILE A 118 -3.70 3.54 -16.44
N LEU A 119 -4.38 3.81 -15.31
CA LEU A 119 -5.44 4.83 -15.22
C LEU A 119 -4.91 6.24 -15.54
N ILE A 120 -3.72 6.58 -15.05
CA ILE A 120 -3.07 7.87 -15.36
C ILE A 120 -2.67 7.92 -16.83
N GLY A 121 -2.19 6.81 -17.40
CA GLY A 121 -1.90 6.70 -18.83
C GLY A 121 -3.13 6.98 -19.69
N GLU A 122 -4.30 6.48 -19.31
CA GLU A 122 -5.55 6.73 -20.04
C GLU A 122 -6.06 8.18 -19.93
N MET A 123 -5.80 8.85 -18.81
CA MET A 123 -6.33 10.20 -18.55
C MET A 123 -5.47 11.32 -19.12
N PHE A 124 -4.17 11.09 -19.33
CA PHE A 124 -3.19 12.13 -19.67
C PHE A 124 -2.44 11.84 -20.97
N SER A 125 -2.12 12.90 -21.72
CA SER A 125 -1.31 12.82 -22.95
C SER A 125 0.13 12.37 -22.65
N LEU A 126 0.88 11.95 -23.68
CA LEU A 126 2.25 11.47 -23.54
C LEU A 126 3.17 12.48 -22.80
N GLU A 127 3.05 13.77 -23.13
CA GLU A 127 3.81 14.87 -22.50
C GLU A 127 3.43 15.05 -21.02
N GLN A 128 2.15 14.92 -20.69
CA GLN A 128 1.66 15.04 -19.33
C GLN A 128 2.07 13.83 -18.47
N ARG A 129 2.19 12.63 -19.07
CA ARG A 129 2.64 11.42 -18.37
C ARG A 129 4.04 11.58 -17.79
N ALA A 130 4.96 12.26 -18.48
CA ALA A 130 6.28 12.55 -17.95
C ALA A 130 6.22 13.39 -16.66
N ARG A 131 5.34 14.40 -16.63
CA ARG A 131 5.08 15.20 -15.43
C ARG A 131 4.44 14.37 -14.31
N MET A 132 3.54 13.46 -14.64
CA MET A 132 2.92 12.55 -13.66
C MET A 132 3.94 11.59 -13.05
N GLN A 133 4.91 11.10 -13.81
CA GLN A 133 6.02 10.30 -13.25
C GLN A 133 6.83 11.10 -12.22
N GLY A 134 7.08 12.38 -12.48
CA GLY A 134 7.69 13.27 -11.48
C GLY A 134 6.87 13.40 -10.20
N LEU A 135 5.53 13.48 -10.31
CA LEU A 135 4.64 13.49 -9.15
C LEU A 135 4.68 12.16 -8.38
N PHE A 136 4.70 11.02 -9.07
CA PHE A 136 4.85 9.71 -8.42
C PHE A 136 6.16 9.62 -7.65
N SER A 137 7.28 10.02 -8.26
CA SER A 137 8.58 10.07 -7.59
C SER A 137 8.54 10.99 -6.36
N GLY A 138 7.82 12.11 -6.44
CA GLY A 138 7.57 12.99 -5.30
C GLY A 138 6.81 12.30 -4.17
N VAL A 139 5.74 11.56 -4.48
CA VAL A 139 4.99 10.76 -3.50
C VAL A 139 5.90 9.75 -2.80
N TRP A 140 6.74 9.04 -3.56
CA TRP A 140 7.71 8.11 -3.01
C TRP A 140 8.70 8.79 -2.08
N GLY A 141 9.28 9.92 -2.50
CA GLY A 141 10.22 10.69 -1.69
C GLY A 141 9.60 11.26 -0.41
N VAL A 142 8.34 11.72 -0.46
CA VAL A 142 7.63 12.16 0.75
C VAL A 142 7.34 10.96 1.67
N SER A 143 6.89 9.85 1.11
CA SER A 143 6.56 8.64 1.89
C SER A 143 7.76 8.01 2.60
N SER A 144 8.97 8.13 2.03
CA SER A 144 10.20 7.61 2.64
C SER A 144 10.63 8.39 3.88
N ILE A 145 10.21 9.65 4.00
CA ILE A 145 10.44 10.51 5.17
C ILE A 145 9.29 10.38 6.16
N VAL A 146 8.06 10.52 5.68
CA VAL A 146 6.86 10.51 6.53
C VAL A 146 6.67 9.15 7.18
N GLY A 147 6.93 8.05 6.46
CA GLY A 147 6.70 6.71 6.98
C GLY A 147 7.51 6.39 8.24
N PRO A 148 8.85 6.49 8.23
CA PRO A 148 9.64 6.24 9.43
C PRO A 148 9.32 7.18 10.60
N LEU A 149 9.11 8.47 10.32
CA LEU A 149 8.76 9.46 11.35
C LEU A 149 7.42 9.13 12.02
N LEU A 150 6.40 8.86 11.21
CA LEU A 150 5.08 8.50 11.69
C LEU A 150 5.11 7.15 12.41
N GLY A 151 5.83 6.16 11.89
CA GLY A 151 5.97 4.85 12.50
C GLY A 151 6.63 4.91 13.87
N GLY A 152 7.76 5.62 13.99
CA GLY A 152 8.41 5.84 15.28
C GLY A 152 7.47 6.50 16.28
N PHE A 153 6.82 7.60 15.89
CA PHE A 153 5.86 8.30 16.75
C PHE A 153 4.70 7.40 17.21
N LEU A 154 4.09 6.64 16.28
CA LEU A 154 2.97 5.76 16.60
C LEU A 154 3.37 4.59 17.51
N VAL A 155 4.57 4.04 17.31
CA VAL A 155 5.11 2.97 18.15
C VAL A 155 5.42 3.49 19.56
N ASP A 156 6.02 4.67 19.66
CA ASP A 156 6.45 5.26 20.94
C ASP A 156 5.27 5.77 21.79
N GLN A 157 4.28 6.41 21.15
CA GLN A 157 3.19 7.10 21.87
C GLN A 157 1.90 6.30 21.98
N LEU A 158 1.69 5.32 21.10
CA LEU A 158 0.45 4.56 21.03
C LEU A 158 0.73 3.05 21.06
N SER A 159 0.80 2.43 19.89
CA SER A 159 1.03 1.01 19.70
C SER A 159 1.44 0.78 18.25
N TRP A 160 2.30 -0.20 18.01
CA TRP A 160 2.66 -0.62 16.66
C TRP A 160 1.43 -0.95 15.79
N ARG A 161 0.29 -1.33 16.38
CA ARG A 161 -0.94 -1.64 15.63
C ARG A 161 -1.44 -0.46 14.79
N TRP A 162 -1.22 0.77 15.26
CA TRP A 162 -1.68 1.99 14.59
C TRP A 162 -0.98 2.24 13.27
N ILE A 163 0.22 1.67 13.05
CA ILE A 163 0.91 1.75 11.76
C ILE A 163 0.09 1.12 10.63
N PHE A 164 -0.79 0.18 10.96
CA PHE A 164 -1.67 -0.47 10.00
C PHE A 164 -3.02 0.26 9.89
N TYR A 165 -3.54 0.82 10.99
CA TYR A 165 -4.81 1.54 10.97
C TYR A 165 -4.74 2.89 10.27
N VAL A 166 -3.56 3.53 10.21
CA VAL A 166 -3.40 4.80 9.50
C VAL A 166 -3.72 4.70 8.00
N ASN A 167 -3.61 3.51 7.40
CA ASN A 167 -4.01 3.29 6.01
C ASN A 167 -5.53 3.36 5.81
N VAL A 168 -6.32 3.08 6.84
CA VAL A 168 -7.79 2.94 6.76
C VAL A 168 -8.49 4.29 6.83
N ILE A 169 -7.91 5.26 7.54
CA ILE A 169 -8.51 6.59 7.75
C ILE A 169 -8.76 7.33 6.42
N PRO A 170 -7.82 7.32 5.45
CA PRO A 170 -8.00 8.03 4.18
C PRO A 170 -8.57 7.16 3.05
N GLY A 171 -8.79 5.86 3.31
CA GLY A 171 -9.12 4.82 2.32
C GLY A 171 -10.60 4.69 1.97
#